data_AF-A0AAN8J8D9-F1
#
_entry.id   AF-A0AAN8J8D9-F1
#
_cell.length_a   1.000
_cell.length_b   1.000
_cell.length_c   1.000
_cell.angle_alpha   90.00
_cell.angle_beta   90.00
_cell.angle_gamma   90.00
#
_symmetry.space_group_name_H-M   'P 1'
#
loop_
_entity.id
_entity.type
_entity.pdbx_description
1 polymer ?
#
loop_
_entity_poly.entity_id
_entity_poly.type
_entity_poly.pdbx_seq_one_letter_code
_entity_poly.pdbx_strand_id
1 'polypeptide(L)'
;MIIFVDTCIIKRNPQTSAFDTPAPNKEIWEIGYSPINKVTLQQMLRNYPKKDIAFELLQGFMFGFKLHYQGPRLSTDCKNLISARENPSEIWEKIQKEIKLGRIAGSFSEKPIFKVRVSPIGLIPKMDGSWRFIIHLSHPEFNSVNYFIDPRISSVQYTSFDKVMDMISEVGKGALLAKIYIKSAFRLLPIYPGDFDLLGFKLNGSYFFDKCLPMGCSISRAIFEKFLTFLE
;
A
#
# COMPACT_ATOMS: atom_id res chain seq x y z
N MET A 1 -11.96 -26.13 -9.41
CA MET A 1 -13.02 -25.09 -9.48
C MET A 1 -12.32 -23.79 -9.81
N ILE A 2 -12.49 -23.30 -11.05
CA ILE A 2 -11.81 -22.12 -11.60
C ILE A 2 -12.72 -20.93 -11.33
N ILE A 3 -12.30 -20.00 -10.47
CA ILE A 3 -13.01 -18.76 -10.23
C ILE A 3 -12.49 -17.73 -11.22
N PHE A 4 -13.38 -17.33 -12.14
CA PHE A 4 -13.19 -16.20 -13.04
C PHE A 4 -13.30 -14.90 -12.24
N VAL A 5 -12.31 -14.01 -12.40
CA VAL A 5 -12.53 -12.57 -12.22
C VAL A 5 -11.88 -11.88 -13.39
N ASP A 6 -12.72 -11.30 -14.24
CA ASP A 6 -12.30 -10.50 -15.39
C ASP A 6 -11.27 -9.45 -14.97
N THR A 7 -10.22 -9.35 -15.78
CA THR A 7 -9.26 -8.25 -15.75
C THR A 7 -9.98 -6.90 -15.68
N CYS A 8 -9.96 -6.24 -14.53
CA CYS A 8 -10.33 -4.84 -14.41
C CYS A 8 -9.30 -3.97 -15.17
N ILE A 9 -9.48 -3.84 -16.48
CA ILE A 9 -8.91 -2.75 -17.26
C ILE A 9 -9.82 -1.53 -17.00
N ILE A 10 -9.46 -0.73 -16.00
CA ILE A 10 -10.15 0.53 -15.72
C ILE A 10 -9.72 1.57 -16.77
N LYS A 11 -10.56 1.78 -17.79
CA LYS A 11 -10.51 2.97 -18.65
C LYS A 11 -11.10 4.15 -17.87
N ARG A 12 -10.32 5.23 -17.72
CA ARG A 12 -10.80 6.53 -17.19
C ARG A 12 -11.86 7.10 -18.13
N ASN A 13 -12.96 7.61 -17.57
CA ASN A 13 -13.85 8.54 -18.25
C ASN A 13 -13.44 9.98 -17.82
N PRO A 14 -13.00 10.86 -18.72
CA PRO A 14 -12.47 12.16 -18.34
C PRO A 14 -13.53 13.25 -18.48
N GLN A 15 -14.33 13.51 -17.44
CA GLN A 15 -15.03 14.79 -17.28
C GLN A 15 -15.27 15.11 -15.81
N THR A 16 -14.57 16.14 -15.31
CA THR A 16 -15.15 17.32 -14.65
C THR A 16 -14.02 18.31 -14.39
N SER A 17 -14.08 19.43 -15.11
CA SER A 17 -13.32 20.65 -14.87
C SER A 17 -14.08 21.57 -13.93
N ALA A 18 -13.44 22.06 -12.88
CA ALA A 18 -13.46 23.46 -12.45
C ALA A 18 -12.62 23.57 -11.17
N PHE A 19 -11.75 24.57 -11.15
CA PHE A 19 -10.93 24.94 -10.00
C PHE A 19 -11.82 25.49 -8.89
N ASP A 20 -11.81 24.83 -7.74
CA ASP A 20 -12.09 25.45 -6.46
C ASP A 20 -10.96 25.02 -5.53
N THR A 21 -10.31 26.00 -4.87
CA THR A 21 -9.22 25.71 -3.94
C THR A 21 -9.85 25.18 -2.65
N PRO A 22 -9.65 23.91 -2.30
CA PRO A 22 -10.32 23.31 -1.15
C PRO A 22 -9.68 23.80 0.15
N ALA A 23 -10.51 23.98 1.18
CA ALA A 23 -10.05 24.34 2.51
C ALA A 23 -8.94 23.37 2.99
N PRO A 24 -7.78 23.89 3.46
CA PRO A 24 -6.50 23.17 3.47
C PRO A 24 -6.44 21.92 4.36
N ASN A 25 -7.40 21.72 5.27
CA ASN A 25 -7.33 20.65 6.27
C ASN A 25 -8.23 19.45 6.02
N LYS A 26 -9.27 19.52 5.17
CA LYS A 26 -10.24 18.42 5.04
C LYS A 26 -9.74 17.30 4.12
N GLU A 27 -8.97 17.64 3.09
CA GLU A 27 -8.47 16.68 2.08
C GLU A 27 -7.29 15.82 2.58
N ILE A 28 -6.50 16.33 3.52
CA ILE A 28 -5.32 15.63 4.08
C ILE A 28 -5.72 14.30 4.71
N TRP A 29 -6.86 14.29 5.42
CA TRP A 29 -7.35 13.15 6.19
C TRP A 29 -8.28 12.24 5.41
N GLU A 30 -8.49 12.50 4.11
CA GLU A 30 -9.25 11.60 3.27
C GLU A 30 -8.49 10.28 3.09
N ILE A 31 -9.22 9.17 3.05
CA ILE A 31 -8.66 7.86 2.79
C ILE A 31 -8.00 7.79 1.40
N GLY A 32 -6.96 6.98 1.24
CA GLY A 32 -6.33 6.73 -0.06
C GLY A 32 -7.29 6.13 -1.08
N TYR A 33 -7.06 6.40 -2.36
CA TYR A 33 -7.88 5.82 -3.43
C TYR A 33 -7.66 4.30 -3.52
N SER A 34 -8.76 3.56 -3.55
CA SER A 34 -8.79 2.12 -3.85
C SER A 34 -9.82 1.85 -4.97
N PRO A 35 -9.48 1.01 -5.96
CA PRO A 35 -10.43 0.62 -7.01
C PRO A 35 -11.44 -0.44 -6.52
N ILE A 36 -11.32 -0.94 -5.29
CA ILE A 36 -12.21 -1.98 -4.77
C ILE A 36 -13.61 -1.41 -4.52
N ASN A 37 -14.62 -2.04 -5.13
CA ASN A 37 -16.02 -1.69 -4.89
C ASN A 37 -16.43 -2.13 -3.49
N LYS A 38 -16.61 -1.16 -2.59
CA LYS A 38 -16.93 -1.40 -1.18
C LYS A 38 -18.28 -2.11 -0.97
N VAL A 39 -19.28 -1.83 -1.83
CA VAL A 39 -20.61 -2.44 -1.74
C VAL A 39 -20.53 -3.93 -2.10
N THR A 40 -19.91 -4.25 -3.22
CA THR A 40 -19.69 -5.64 -3.64
C THR A 40 -18.84 -6.39 -2.62
N LEU A 41 -17.75 -5.78 -2.13
CA LEU A 41 -16.91 -6.36 -1.10
C LEU A 41 -17.71 -6.69 0.17
N GLN A 42 -18.52 -5.75 0.66
CA GLN A 42 -19.34 -5.96 1.84
C GLN A 42 -20.32 -7.13 1.67
N GLN A 43 -20.94 -7.27 0.49
CA GLN A 43 -21.83 -8.38 0.19
C GLN A 43 -21.10 -9.72 0.20
N MET A 44 -19.92 -9.80 -0.44
CA MET A 44 -19.11 -11.01 -0.46
C MET A 44 -18.63 -11.41 0.94
N LEU A 45 -18.22 -10.44 1.76
CA LEU A 45 -17.72 -10.68 3.11
C LEU A 45 -18.78 -11.21 4.09
N ARG A 46 -20.07 -11.00 3.83
CA ARG A 46 -21.16 -11.54 4.68
C ARG A 46 -21.08 -13.05 4.82
N ASN A 47 -20.74 -13.74 3.75
CA ASN A 47 -20.69 -15.21 3.70
C ASN A 47 -19.28 -15.77 3.97
N TYR A 48 -18.27 -14.92 4.16
CA TYR A 48 -16.92 -15.37 4.44
C TYR A 48 -16.85 -16.09 5.80
N PRO A 49 -16.28 -17.29 5.90
CA PRO A 49 -16.30 -18.09 7.13
C PRO A 49 -15.45 -17.49 8.25
N LYS A 50 -14.33 -16.83 7.93
CA LYS A 50 -13.45 -16.18 8.92
C LYS A 50 -13.98 -14.78 9.25
N LYS A 51 -14.95 -14.69 10.17
CA LYS A 51 -15.68 -13.44 10.48
C LYS A 51 -14.79 -12.31 10.99
N ASP A 52 -13.76 -12.62 11.76
CA ASP A 52 -12.82 -11.60 12.26
C ASP A 52 -12.04 -10.94 11.12
N ILE A 53 -11.56 -11.75 10.16
CA ILE A 53 -10.89 -11.25 8.96
C ILE A 53 -11.87 -10.47 8.09
N ALA A 54 -13.11 -10.95 7.96
CA ALA A 54 -14.13 -10.23 7.20
C ALA A 54 -14.39 -8.84 7.77
N PHE A 55 -14.48 -8.74 9.10
CA PHE A 55 -14.63 -7.47 9.79
C PHE A 55 -13.40 -6.58 9.57
N GLU A 56 -12.18 -7.10 9.75
CA GLU A 56 -10.95 -6.36 9.52
C GLU A 56 -10.83 -5.80 8.10
N LEU A 57 -11.11 -6.62 7.07
CA LEU A 57 -11.09 -6.19 5.67
C LEU A 57 -12.14 -5.12 5.41
N LEU A 58 -13.38 -5.31 5.88
CA LEU A 58 -14.44 -4.33 5.69
C LEU A 58 -14.07 -2.98 6.33
N GLN A 59 -13.61 -2.99 7.59
CA GLN A 59 -13.15 -1.79 8.28
C GLN A 59 -11.97 -1.15 7.55
N GLY A 60 -11.01 -1.95 7.09
CA GLY A 60 -9.83 -1.48 6.37
C GLY A 60 -10.16 -0.79 5.04
N PHE A 61 -11.11 -1.30 4.25
CA PHE A 61 -11.53 -0.63 3.01
C PHE A 61 -12.47 0.57 3.25
N MET A 62 -13.22 0.58 4.34
CA MET A 62 -14.10 1.71 4.69
C MET A 62 -13.33 2.89 5.29
N PHE A 63 -12.46 2.61 6.26
CA PHE A 63 -11.82 3.62 7.12
C PHE A 63 -10.29 3.60 7.06
N GLY A 64 -9.70 2.63 6.38
CA GLY A 64 -8.26 2.48 6.19
C GLY A 64 -7.67 1.41 7.10
N PHE A 65 -6.65 0.73 6.58
CA PHE A 65 -5.91 -0.30 7.30
C PHE A 65 -4.90 0.33 8.27
N LYS A 66 -4.89 -0.14 9.52
CA LYS A 66 -3.98 0.35 10.55
C LYS A 66 -2.62 -0.34 10.43
N LEU A 67 -1.56 0.40 10.74
CA LEU A 67 -0.19 -0.13 10.76
C LEU A 67 0.15 -0.87 12.06
N HIS A 68 -0.68 -0.70 13.09
CA HIS A 68 -0.45 -1.26 14.43
C HIS A 68 0.90 -0.84 15.05
N TYR A 69 1.36 0.37 14.72
CA TYR A 69 2.56 0.97 15.27
C TYR A 69 2.39 1.29 16.76
N GLN A 70 3.32 0.82 17.60
CA GLN A 70 3.29 0.97 19.06
C GLN A 70 4.34 1.95 19.59
N GLY A 71 5.10 2.57 18.69
CA GLY A 71 6.19 3.46 19.04
C GLY A 71 5.73 4.89 19.35
N PRO A 72 6.67 5.76 19.72
CA PRO A 72 6.38 7.17 19.90
C PRO A 72 6.08 7.83 18.53
N ARG A 73 5.02 8.64 18.47
CA ARG A 73 4.68 9.47 17.29
C ARG A 73 5.40 10.80 17.40
N LEU A 74 6.61 10.85 16.84
CA LEU A 74 7.48 12.00 16.84
C LEU A 74 7.83 12.37 15.40
N SER A 75 7.93 13.67 15.13
CA SER A 75 8.41 14.11 13.84
C SER A 75 9.91 13.82 13.71
N THR A 76 10.31 13.36 12.52
CA THR A 76 11.71 13.10 12.17
C THR A 76 12.04 13.80 10.86
N ASP A 77 13.33 13.98 10.58
CA ASP A 77 13.85 14.34 9.27
C ASP A 77 15.04 13.41 8.96
N CYS A 78 15.31 13.17 7.68
CA CYS A 78 16.37 12.27 7.24
C CYS A 78 16.82 12.61 5.81
N LYS A 79 18.05 12.21 5.47
CA LYS A 79 18.54 12.30 4.08
C LYS A 79 18.00 11.13 3.26
N ASN A 80 17.59 11.42 2.02
CA ASN A 80 17.19 10.39 1.07
C ASN A 80 18.36 9.47 0.69
N LEU A 81 18.07 8.31 0.11
CA LEU A 81 19.09 7.39 -0.37
C LEU A 81 19.83 8.00 -1.58
N ILE A 82 21.05 7.50 -1.85
CA ILE A 82 21.88 7.97 -2.97
C ILE A 82 21.11 7.88 -4.29
N SER A 83 20.43 6.75 -4.53
CA SER A 83 19.69 6.53 -5.78
C SER A 83 18.57 7.55 -6.05
N ALA A 84 17.93 8.10 -5.01
CA ALA A 84 16.96 9.18 -5.15
C ALA A 84 17.60 10.51 -5.55
N ARG A 85 18.83 10.78 -5.10
CA ARG A 85 19.56 12.00 -5.43
C ARG A 85 20.15 11.96 -6.83
N GLU A 86 20.61 10.79 -7.25
CA GLU A 86 21.24 10.59 -8.57
C GLU A 86 20.21 10.50 -9.72
N ASN A 87 18.94 10.23 -9.42
CA ASN A 87 17.88 10.09 -10.43
C ASN A 87 16.66 10.97 -10.09
N PRO A 88 16.83 12.31 -10.08
CA PRO A 88 15.79 13.24 -9.61
C PRO A 88 14.56 13.30 -10.51
N SER A 89 14.72 13.13 -11.83
CA SER A 89 13.63 13.09 -12.80
C SER A 89 12.71 11.89 -12.58
N GLU A 90 13.32 10.71 -12.41
CA GLU A 90 12.66 9.42 -12.31
C GLU A 90 11.87 9.34 -11.02
N ILE A 91 12.45 9.78 -9.91
CA ILE A 91 11.75 9.76 -8.62
C ILE A 91 10.57 10.73 -8.63
N TRP A 92 10.74 11.91 -9.24
CA TRP A 92 9.68 12.89 -9.37
C TRP A 92 8.53 12.36 -10.22
N GLU A 93 8.82 11.73 -11.36
CA GLU A 93 7.81 11.12 -12.23
C GLU A 93 7.00 10.05 -11.48
N LYS A 94 7.65 9.20 -10.67
CA LYS A 94 6.96 8.20 -9.84
C LYS A 94 6.03 8.84 -8.82
N ILE A 95 6.50 9.85 -8.11
CA ILE A 95 5.70 10.56 -7.10
C ILE A 95 4.49 11.23 -7.75
N GLN A 96 4.71 11.96 -8.85
CA GLN A 96 3.64 12.63 -9.61
C GLN A 96 2.56 11.66 -10.07
N LYS A 97 2.96 10.48 -10.55
CA LYS A 97 2.01 9.43 -10.94
C LYS A 97 1.16 8.95 -9.78
N GLU A 98 1.75 8.72 -8.61
CA GLU A 98 1.01 8.26 -7.42
C GLU A 98 0.13 9.37 -6.82
N ILE A 99 0.53 10.64 -6.90
CA ILE A 99 -0.32 11.80 -6.57
C ILE A 99 -1.55 11.85 -7.49
N LYS A 100 -1.35 11.74 -8.81
CA LYS A 100 -2.46 11.71 -9.79
C LYS A 100 -3.40 10.51 -9.62
N LEU A 101 -2.95 9.46 -8.93
CA LEU A 101 -3.77 8.30 -8.58
C LEU A 101 -4.43 8.41 -7.20
N GLY A 102 -4.21 9.51 -6.46
CA GLY A 102 -4.77 9.71 -5.12
C GLY A 102 -4.17 8.80 -4.05
N ARG A 103 -2.95 8.28 -4.28
CA ARG A 103 -2.27 7.33 -3.40
C ARG A 103 -1.17 7.96 -2.57
N ILE A 104 -0.64 9.10 -3.02
CA ILE A 104 0.30 9.93 -2.26
C ILE A 104 -0.33 11.32 -2.13
N ALA A 105 -0.23 11.92 -0.95
CA ALA A 105 -0.57 13.32 -0.72
C ALA A 105 0.69 14.19 -0.76
N GLY A 106 0.55 15.38 -1.32
CA GLY A 106 1.61 16.37 -1.49
C GLY A 106 1.52 17.03 -2.88
N SER A 107 2.36 17.99 -3.22
CA SER A 107 3.52 18.54 -2.48
C SER A 107 3.10 19.55 -1.42
N PHE A 108 3.58 19.43 -0.17
CA PHE A 108 3.35 20.42 0.88
C PHE A 108 4.63 21.21 1.17
N SER A 109 4.54 22.53 1.20
CA SER A 109 5.67 23.42 1.54
C SER A 109 6.08 23.31 3.02
N GLU A 110 5.11 23.03 3.88
CA GLU A 110 5.30 22.82 5.32
C GLU A 110 4.85 21.42 5.72
N LYS A 111 5.09 21.04 6.97
CA LYS A 111 4.66 19.73 7.49
C LYS A 111 3.13 19.69 7.52
N PRO A 112 2.47 18.85 6.72
CA PRO A 112 0.99 18.77 6.70
C PRO A 112 0.45 18.17 8.00
N ILE A 113 1.27 17.41 8.72
CA ILE A 113 0.95 16.77 9.99
C ILE A 113 2.07 17.08 10.97
N PHE A 114 1.74 17.64 12.14
CA PHE A 114 2.72 18.13 13.12
C PHE A 114 3.77 17.08 13.50
N LYS A 115 3.34 15.83 13.68
CA LYS A 115 4.18 14.68 14.07
C LYS A 115 4.64 13.82 12.88
N VAL A 116 4.62 14.36 11.66
CA VAL A 116 5.02 13.57 10.48
C VAL A 116 6.45 13.06 10.62
N ARG A 117 6.58 11.75 10.53
CA ARG A 117 7.82 11.00 10.52
C ARG A 117 8.27 10.88 9.07
N VAL A 118 9.41 11.49 8.76
CA VAL A 118 10.03 11.41 7.43
C VAL A 118 10.95 10.20 7.39
N SER A 119 10.72 9.33 6.40
CA SER A 119 11.58 8.19 6.09
C SER A 119 12.33 8.41 4.76
N PRO A 120 13.57 7.90 4.61
CA PRO A 120 14.33 8.08 3.37
C PRO A 120 13.62 7.44 2.19
N ILE A 121 13.61 8.12 1.04
CA ILE A 121 13.16 7.52 -0.22
C ILE A 121 14.34 7.12 -1.12
N GLY A 122 14.07 6.16 -2.00
CA GLY A 122 15.05 5.65 -2.96
C GLY A 122 14.40 5.03 -4.18
N LEU A 123 15.26 4.70 -5.14
CA LEU A 123 14.92 3.93 -6.32
C LEU A 123 15.74 2.64 -6.38
N ILE A 124 15.10 1.54 -6.78
CA ILE A 124 15.73 0.25 -7.06
C ILE A 124 15.49 -0.10 -8.54
N PRO A 125 16.53 -0.43 -9.32
CA PRO A 125 16.37 -0.77 -10.73
C PRO A 125 15.64 -2.11 -10.88
N LYS A 126 14.85 -2.25 -11.93
CA LYS A 126 14.28 -3.53 -12.35
C LYS A 126 14.99 -4.04 -13.60
N MET A 127 14.81 -5.34 -13.87
CA MET A 127 15.31 -6.00 -15.08
C MET A 127 14.77 -5.38 -16.39
N ASP A 128 13.58 -4.77 -16.35
CA ASP A 128 12.95 -4.11 -17.50
C ASP A 128 13.47 -2.67 -17.74
N GLY A 129 14.50 -2.23 -17.00
CA GLY A 129 15.03 -0.86 -17.03
C GLY A 129 14.20 0.16 -16.27
N SER A 130 13.02 -0.20 -15.75
CA SER A 130 12.19 0.71 -14.95
C SER A 130 12.61 0.75 -13.49
N TRP A 131 12.28 1.82 -12.78
CA TRP A 131 12.58 1.97 -11.35
C TRP A 131 11.42 1.56 -10.43
N ARG A 132 11.76 0.99 -9.27
CA ARG A 132 10.86 0.80 -8.12
C ARG A 132 11.11 1.91 -7.10
N PHE A 133 10.07 2.68 -6.82
CA PHE A 133 10.06 3.63 -5.71
C PHE A 133 9.98 2.88 -4.38
N ILE A 134 10.85 3.23 -3.43
CA ILE A 134 10.86 2.68 -2.08
C ILE A 134 10.85 3.79 -1.03
N ILE A 135 10.16 3.52 0.08
CA ILE A 135 10.24 4.29 1.32
C ILE A 135 10.92 3.38 2.35
N HIS A 136 12.03 3.82 2.92
CA HIS A 136 12.85 3.02 3.81
C HIS A 136 12.28 2.99 5.24
N LEU A 137 11.20 2.25 5.44
CA LEU A 137 10.48 2.17 6.72
C LEU A 137 11.20 1.40 7.84
N SER A 138 12.36 0.81 7.54
CA SER A 138 13.28 0.23 8.53
C SER A 138 14.40 1.20 8.98
N HIS A 139 14.33 2.48 8.61
CA HIS A 139 15.32 3.50 9.01
C HIS A 139 14.75 4.49 10.05
N PRO A 140 15.57 4.95 11.03
CA PRO A 140 16.87 4.42 11.39
C PRO A 140 16.74 3.10 12.15
N GLU A 141 17.85 2.37 12.26
CA GLU A 141 17.89 1.13 13.03
C GLU A 141 17.41 1.40 14.48
N PHE A 142 16.62 0.47 15.04
CA PHE A 142 16.05 0.55 16.39
C PHE A 142 15.07 1.70 16.70
N ASN A 143 14.74 2.54 15.72
CA ASN A 143 13.75 3.61 15.91
C ASN A 143 12.97 3.87 14.63
N SER A 144 12.74 2.84 13.82
CA SER A 144 12.01 2.93 12.55
C SER A 144 10.53 2.59 12.69
N VAL A 145 9.73 2.84 11.66
CA VAL A 145 8.31 2.44 11.65
C VAL A 145 8.18 0.94 11.86
N ASN A 146 8.97 0.16 11.12
CA ASN A 146 8.96 -1.29 11.21
C ASN A 146 9.45 -1.82 12.56
N TYR A 147 10.36 -1.10 13.23
CA TYR A 147 10.89 -1.53 14.53
C TYR A 147 9.80 -1.59 15.61
N PHE A 148 8.81 -0.69 15.55
CA PHE A 148 7.72 -0.62 16.52
C PHE A 148 6.43 -1.32 16.07
N ILE A 149 6.50 -2.15 15.02
CA ILE A 149 5.41 -3.03 14.62
C ILE A 149 5.75 -4.44 15.10
N ASP A 150 4.85 -5.06 15.84
CA ASP A 150 5.07 -6.39 16.42
C ASP A 150 5.30 -7.44 15.29
N PRO A 151 6.43 -8.17 15.31
CA PRO A 151 6.71 -9.23 14.34
C PRO A 151 5.63 -10.32 14.28
N ARG A 152 4.92 -10.58 15.40
CA ARG A 152 3.90 -11.62 15.49
C ARG A 152 2.68 -11.34 14.62
N ILE A 153 2.32 -10.07 14.43
CA ILE A 153 1.18 -9.67 13.59
C ILE A 153 1.56 -9.45 12.13
N SER A 154 2.86 -9.32 11.83
CA SER A 154 3.39 -9.10 10.48
C SER A 154 3.90 -10.37 9.81
N SER A 155 4.10 -11.44 10.59
CA SER A 155 4.53 -12.74 10.07
C SER A 155 3.42 -13.40 9.25
N VAL A 156 3.82 -13.97 8.11
CA VAL A 156 2.92 -14.69 7.19
C VAL A 156 3.55 -16.01 6.80
N GLN A 157 2.76 -17.08 6.85
CA GLN A 157 3.15 -18.41 6.41
C GLN A 157 2.63 -18.65 5.00
N TYR A 158 3.53 -19.01 4.08
CA TYR A 158 3.20 -19.32 2.70
C TYR A 158 3.23 -20.83 2.49
N THR A 159 2.35 -21.30 1.60
CA THR A 159 2.47 -22.66 1.07
C THR A 159 3.80 -22.80 0.32
N SER A 160 4.56 -23.84 0.63
CA SER A 160 5.83 -24.13 -0.05
C SER A 160 5.59 -24.52 -1.51
N PHE A 161 6.59 -24.32 -2.35
CA PHE A 161 6.52 -24.72 -3.76
C PHE A 161 6.28 -26.22 -3.91
N ASP A 162 6.99 -27.05 -3.12
CA ASP A 162 6.84 -28.51 -3.17
C ASP A 162 5.41 -28.94 -2.85
N LYS A 163 4.81 -28.34 -1.82
CA LYS A 163 3.41 -28.60 -1.48
C LYS A 163 2.46 -28.18 -2.61
N VAL A 164 2.75 -27.11 -3.33
CA VAL A 164 1.99 -26.73 -4.53
C VAL A 164 2.16 -27.78 -5.63
N MET A 165 3.37 -28.31 -5.84
CA MET A 165 3.62 -29.35 -6.84
C MET A 165 2.91 -30.66 -6.48
N ASP A 166 2.89 -31.03 -5.20
CA ASP A 166 2.14 -32.19 -4.70
C ASP A 166 0.64 -32.03 -4.99
N MET A 167 0.06 -30.87 -4.67
CA MET A 167 -1.34 -30.57 -4.96
C MET A 167 -1.67 -30.65 -6.47
N ILE A 168 -0.76 -30.19 -7.33
CA ILE A 168 -0.96 -30.28 -8.79
C ILE A 168 -0.88 -31.73 -9.27
N SER A 169 0.07 -32.49 -8.72
CA SER A 169 0.28 -33.90 -9.03
C SER A 169 -0.94 -34.75 -8.66
N GLU A 170 -1.57 -34.46 -7.51
CA GLU A 170 -2.78 -35.13 -7.03
C GLU A 170 -4.00 -34.92 -7.96
N VAL A 171 -4.14 -33.75 -8.59
CA VAL A 171 -5.23 -33.51 -9.57
C VAL A 171 -5.05 -34.39 -10.82
N GLY A 172 -3.81 -34.74 -11.14
CA GLY A 172 -3.48 -35.70 -12.19
C GLY A 172 -3.47 -35.15 -13.61
N LYS A 173 -3.32 -36.05 -14.58
CA LYS A 173 -3.17 -35.72 -15.98
C LYS A 173 -4.44 -35.08 -16.54
N GLY A 174 -4.29 -33.94 -17.21
CA GLY A 174 -5.42 -33.16 -17.74
C GLY A 174 -5.84 -31.99 -16.84
N ALA A 175 -5.15 -31.76 -15.72
CA ALA A 175 -5.36 -30.58 -14.88
C ALA A 175 -5.18 -29.28 -15.67
N LEU A 176 -6.14 -28.37 -15.53
CA LEU A 176 -6.07 -27.02 -16.08
C LEU A 176 -5.56 -26.06 -15.00
N LEU A 177 -4.48 -25.35 -15.31
CA LEU A 177 -3.83 -24.41 -14.40
C LEU A 177 -4.08 -22.97 -14.87
N ALA A 178 -4.48 -22.11 -13.94
CA ALA A 178 -4.61 -20.67 -14.17
C ALA A 178 -3.72 -19.92 -13.18
N LYS A 179 -3.07 -18.84 -13.65
CA LYS A 179 -2.26 -17.95 -12.82
C LYS A 179 -2.81 -16.54 -12.92
N ILE A 180 -3.21 -15.99 -11.78
CA ILE A 180 -3.69 -14.61 -11.67
C ILE A 180 -2.58 -13.77 -11.05
N TYR A 181 -2.35 -12.57 -11.62
CA TYR A 181 -1.37 -11.62 -11.10
C TYR A 181 -2.05 -10.29 -10.80
N ILE A 182 -2.04 -9.89 -9.52
CA ILE A 182 -2.61 -8.62 -9.06
C ILE A 182 -1.56 -7.51 -9.21
N LYS A 183 -1.79 -6.58 -10.13
CA LYS A 183 -0.91 -5.43 -10.34
C LYS A 183 -1.04 -4.44 -9.18
N SER A 184 0.10 -3.98 -8.66
CA SER A 184 0.17 -2.98 -7.58
C SER A 184 -0.61 -3.39 -6.32
N ALA A 185 -0.60 -4.68 -5.99
CA ALA A 185 -1.24 -5.32 -4.83
C ALA A 185 -1.41 -4.42 -3.58
N PHE A 186 -0.33 -3.96 -2.95
CA PHE A 186 -0.42 -3.15 -1.73
C PHE A 186 -1.12 -1.81 -1.93
N ARG A 187 -1.03 -1.21 -3.12
CA ARG A 187 -1.70 0.06 -3.44
C ARG A 187 -3.22 -0.06 -3.51
N LEU A 188 -3.78 -1.28 -3.50
CA LEU A 188 -5.22 -1.52 -3.39
C LEU A 188 -5.74 -1.24 -1.98
N LEU A 189 -4.88 -1.34 -0.96
CA LEU A 189 -5.27 -1.25 0.44
C LEU A 189 -4.95 0.16 0.95
N PRO A 190 -5.98 0.99 1.24
CA PRO A 190 -5.76 2.32 1.78
C PRO A 190 -5.34 2.28 3.25
N ILE A 191 -4.57 3.26 3.72
CA ILE A 191 -4.14 3.36 5.11
C ILE A 191 -5.14 4.17 5.93
N TYR A 192 -5.27 3.79 7.21
CA TYR A 192 -6.01 4.55 8.20
C TYR A 192 -5.44 5.97 8.29
N PRO A 193 -6.24 7.04 8.11
CA PRO A 193 -5.73 8.41 8.10
C PRO A 193 -4.94 8.80 9.36
N GLY A 194 -5.27 8.22 10.51
CA GLY A 194 -4.52 8.43 11.74
C GLY A 194 -3.10 7.82 11.76
N ASP A 195 -2.70 7.08 10.73
CA ASP A 195 -1.34 6.53 10.54
C ASP A 195 -0.57 7.23 9.41
N PHE A 196 -1.14 8.27 8.77
CA PHE A 196 -0.46 9.02 7.70
C PHE A 196 0.82 9.71 8.16
N ASP A 197 0.88 10.13 9.43
CA ASP A 197 2.08 10.69 10.05
C ASP A 197 3.26 9.71 10.04
N LEU A 198 3.03 8.40 9.99
CA LEU A 198 4.09 7.39 9.98
C LEU A 198 4.68 7.16 8.58
N LEU A 199 3.98 7.58 7.53
CA LEU A 199 4.31 7.28 6.14
C LEU A 199 4.81 8.50 5.36
N GLY A 200 5.39 9.47 6.08
CA GLY A 200 5.93 10.69 5.51
C GLY A 200 7.28 10.49 4.81
N PHE A 201 7.52 11.31 3.80
CA PHE A 201 8.82 11.46 3.17
C PHE A 201 9.01 12.89 2.62
N LYS A 202 10.24 13.24 2.26
CA LYS A 202 10.61 14.58 1.82
C LYS A 202 11.39 14.53 0.51
N LEU A 203 11.06 15.42 -0.42
CA LEU A 203 11.79 15.59 -1.68
C LEU A 203 11.88 17.08 -2.00
N ASN A 204 13.08 17.57 -2.31
CA ASN A 204 13.34 18.97 -2.69
C ASN A 204 12.70 19.99 -1.73
N GLY A 205 12.83 19.76 -0.42
CA GLY A 205 12.28 20.64 0.63
C GLY A 205 10.80 20.45 0.92
N SER A 206 10.05 19.77 0.06
CA SER A 206 8.60 19.56 0.21
C SER A 206 8.26 18.22 0.87
N TYR A 207 7.17 18.19 1.62
CA TYR A 207 6.67 17.02 2.33
C TYR A 207 5.59 16.29 1.54
N PHE A 208 5.58 14.97 1.71
CA PHE A 208 4.62 14.05 1.12
C PHE A 208 4.32 12.95 2.14
N PHE A 209 3.20 12.25 1.98
CA PHE A 209 2.95 11.01 2.71
C PHE A 209 2.14 10.02 1.88
N ASP A 210 2.32 8.74 2.17
CA ASP A 210 1.60 7.66 1.50
C ASP A 210 0.21 7.46 2.12
N LYS A 211 -0.80 7.31 1.27
CA LYS A 211 -2.20 7.07 1.66
C LYS A 211 -2.60 5.60 1.50
N CYS A 212 -1.74 4.79 0.91
CA CYS A 212 -1.96 3.36 0.71
C CYS A 212 -0.83 2.55 1.35
N LEU A 213 -1.06 1.26 1.52
CA LEU A 213 -0.11 0.35 2.13
C LEU A 213 1.21 0.37 1.34
N PRO A 214 2.33 0.80 1.95
CA PRO A 214 3.58 0.98 1.23
C PRO A 214 4.32 -0.36 1.10
N MET A 215 5.09 -0.48 0.03
CA MET A 215 6.05 -1.56 -0.09
C MET A 215 7.18 -1.34 0.92
N GLY A 216 7.48 -2.36 1.73
CA GLY A 216 8.53 -2.30 2.75
C GLY A 216 8.04 -2.00 4.17
N CYS A 217 6.74 -1.81 4.41
CA CYS A 217 6.20 -1.88 5.77
C CYS A 217 6.02 -3.35 6.17
N SER A 218 6.44 -3.72 7.38
CA SER A 218 6.41 -5.11 7.87
C SER A 218 4.99 -5.69 7.87
N ILE A 219 4.00 -4.90 8.29
CA ILE A 219 2.59 -5.32 8.35
C ILE A 219 1.95 -5.49 6.96
N SER A 220 2.53 -4.88 5.91
CA SER A 220 1.90 -4.85 4.58
C SER A 220 1.59 -6.23 4.04
N ARG A 221 2.51 -7.17 4.27
CA ARG A 221 2.38 -8.54 3.79
C ARG A 221 1.25 -9.29 4.48
N ALA A 222 1.13 -9.14 5.80
CA ALA A 222 0.08 -9.81 6.58
C ALA A 222 -1.32 -9.33 6.23
N ILE A 223 -1.50 -8.02 6.07
CA ILE A 223 -2.81 -7.46 5.69
C ILE A 223 -3.16 -7.89 4.26
N PHE A 224 -2.19 -7.84 3.34
CA PHE A 224 -2.43 -8.25 1.96
C PHE A 224 -2.74 -9.75 1.85
N GLU A 225 -2.09 -10.60 2.65
CA GLU A 225 -2.39 -12.04 2.68
C GLU A 225 -3.83 -12.30 3.09
N LYS A 226 -4.30 -11.65 4.16
CA LYS A 226 -5.71 -11.75 4.59
C LYS A 226 -6.69 -11.39 3.47
N PHE A 227 -6.35 -10.36 2.69
CA PHE A 227 -7.14 -9.97 1.53
C PHE A 227 -7.06 -11.01 0.40
N LEU A 228 -5.87 -11.57 0.13
CA LEU A 228 -5.67 -12.57 -0.90
C LEU A 228 -6.41 -13.88 -0.58
N THR A 229 -6.32 -14.40 0.64
CA THR A 229 -7.07 -15.58 1.12
C THR A 229 -8.58 -15.37 1.13
N PHE A 230 -9.06 -14.12 1.05
CA PHE A 230 -10.48 -13.85 0.84
C PHE A 230 -10.89 -13.96 -0.65
N LEU A 231 -9.95 -13.71 -1.58
CA LEU A 231 -10.21 -13.79 -3.01
C LEU A 231 -10.13 -15.22 -3.58
N GLU A 232 -9.53 -16.14 -2.81
CA GLU A 232 -9.49 -17.59 -3.09
C GLU A 232 -10.86 -18.26 -2.88
#